data_AF-A0A7S5DS34-F1
#
_entry.id   AF-A0A7S5DS34-F1
#
_cell.length_a   1.000
_cell.length_b   1.000
_cell.length_c   1.000
_cell.angle_alpha   90.00
_cell.angle_beta   90.00
_cell.angle_gamma   90.00
#
_symmetry.space_group_name_H-M   'P 1'
#
loop_
_entity.id
_entity.type
_entity.pdbx_description
1 polymer ?
#
loop_
_entity_poly.entity_id
_entity_poly.type
_entity_poly.pdbx_seq_one_letter_code
_entity_poly.pdbx_strand_id
1 'polypeptide(L)'
;MKVKRTIASIPKRSAAETWRAIRELITGTDSVDADTLVAAASVMESLIADEHPTSVPIVVKGVGSRLVIYCLYGEDAMEADLEVEKLTWNPTAGNWVMTAPTDVDDVKWMNDTLAKRCSRITVHDVNATVDEADENSTATAKSLTVNWGAIE
;
A
#
# COMPACT_ATOMS: atom_id res chain seq x y z
N MET A 1 3.58 -1.85 15.07
CA MET A 1 4.67 -2.72 14.53
C MET A 1 4.54 -2.81 13.01
N LYS A 2 5.64 -2.66 12.27
CA LYS A 2 5.68 -2.76 10.80
C LYS A 2 6.51 -3.96 10.37
N VAL A 3 6.06 -4.67 9.34
CA VAL A 3 6.79 -5.79 8.74
C VAL A 3 7.13 -5.43 7.30
N LYS A 4 8.39 -5.64 6.92
CA LYS A 4 8.89 -5.38 5.58
C LYS A 4 8.98 -6.69 4.78
N ARG A 5 8.56 -6.61 3.52
CA ARG A 5 8.84 -7.64 2.51
C ARG A 5 9.44 -6.97 1.29
N THR A 6 10.32 -7.70 0.62
CA THR A 6 11.00 -7.28 -0.59
C THR A 6 10.77 -8.36 -1.63
N ILE A 7 10.37 -7.96 -2.84
CA ILE A 7 10.02 -8.88 -3.93
C ILE A 7 10.89 -8.56 -5.13
N ALA A 8 11.59 -9.57 -5.66
CA ALA A 8 12.29 -9.44 -6.94
C ALA A 8 11.27 -9.22 -8.07
N SER A 9 11.32 -8.05 -8.71
CA SER A 9 10.45 -7.66 -9.81
C SER A 9 11.23 -7.76 -11.14
N ILE A 10 11.23 -6.72 -11.96
CA ILE A 10 11.77 -6.73 -13.33
C ILE A 10 13.31 -6.71 -13.32
N PRO A 11 14.00 -7.54 -14.12
CA PRO A 11 13.48 -8.44 -15.16
C PRO A 11 13.20 -9.88 -14.69
N LYS A 12 13.48 -10.23 -13.42
CA LYS A 12 13.32 -11.60 -12.92
C LYS A 12 11.86 -12.07 -12.88
N ARG A 13 10.93 -11.14 -12.72
CA ARG A 13 9.48 -11.26 -12.91
C ARG A 13 9.00 -10.12 -13.81
N SER A 14 7.98 -10.36 -14.61
CA SER A 14 7.19 -9.28 -15.20
C SER A 14 6.42 -8.48 -14.11
N ALA A 15 5.91 -7.30 -14.46
CA ALA A 15 5.05 -6.53 -13.56
C ALA A 15 3.80 -7.33 -13.13
N ALA A 16 3.18 -8.07 -14.05
CA ALA A 16 2.04 -8.95 -13.79
C ALA A 16 2.37 -10.09 -12.83
N GLU A 17 3.51 -10.76 -13.02
CA GLU A 17 3.98 -11.81 -12.10
C GLU A 17 4.34 -11.25 -10.73
N THR A 18 4.89 -10.04 -10.68
CA THR A 18 5.18 -9.32 -9.43
C THR A 18 3.89 -9.00 -8.68
N TRP A 19 2.89 -8.43 -9.36
CA TRP A 19 1.59 -8.15 -8.77
C TRP A 19 0.89 -9.41 -8.28
N ARG A 20 0.98 -10.51 -9.04
CA ARG A 20 0.48 -11.81 -8.62
C ARG A 20 1.17 -12.31 -7.35
N ALA A 21 2.49 -12.21 -7.26
CA ALA A 21 3.25 -12.60 -6.07
C ALA A 21 2.85 -11.75 -4.84
N ILE A 22 2.63 -10.44 -5.01
CA ILE A 22 2.11 -9.56 -3.96
C ILE A 22 0.74 -10.04 -3.48
N ARG A 23 -0.17 -10.34 -4.41
CA ARG A 23 -1.51 -10.84 -4.08
C ARG A 23 -1.43 -12.15 -3.29
N GLU A 24 -0.66 -13.12 -3.78
CA GLU A 24 -0.48 -14.41 -3.12
C GLU A 24 0.15 -14.27 -1.72
N LEU A 25 0.99 -13.26 -1.49
CA LEU A 25 1.57 -12.95 -0.18
C LEU A 25 0.54 -12.38 0.81
N ILE A 26 -0.38 -11.53 0.35
CA ILE A 26 -1.29 -10.76 1.23
C ILE A 26 -2.69 -11.37 1.35
N THR A 27 -3.01 -12.41 0.57
CA THR A 27 -4.29 -13.12 0.62
C THR A 27 -4.14 -14.53 1.19
N GLY A 28 -5.03 -14.90 2.11
CA GLY A 28 -5.30 -16.27 2.56
C GLY A 28 -6.74 -16.72 2.27
N THR A 29 -7.15 -17.86 2.81
CA THR A 29 -8.48 -18.45 2.60
C THR A 29 -9.63 -17.64 3.21
N ASP A 30 -9.33 -16.82 4.21
CA ASP A 30 -10.25 -15.94 4.93
C ASP A 30 -10.24 -14.49 4.38
N SER A 31 -9.56 -14.24 3.26
CA SER A 31 -9.50 -12.89 2.66
C SER A 31 -10.87 -12.41 2.22
N VAL A 32 -11.17 -11.15 2.54
CA VAL A 32 -12.37 -10.47 2.05
C VAL A 32 -12.04 -9.64 0.81
N ASP A 33 -12.98 -9.60 -0.13
CA ASP A 33 -12.92 -8.79 -1.34
C ASP A 33 -11.66 -9.06 -2.20
N ALA A 34 -11.14 -10.29 -2.24
CA ALA A 34 -9.91 -10.64 -2.98
C ALA A 34 -9.99 -10.32 -4.49
N ASP A 35 -11.19 -10.37 -5.08
CA ASP A 35 -11.43 -9.99 -6.49
C ASP A 35 -11.09 -8.51 -6.76
N THR A 36 -11.14 -7.66 -5.75
CA THR A 36 -10.70 -6.25 -5.81
C THR A 36 -9.23 -6.14 -6.22
N LEU A 37 -8.39 -7.04 -5.74
CA LEU A 37 -6.97 -7.08 -6.09
C LEU A 37 -6.74 -7.54 -7.53
N VAL A 38 -7.63 -8.39 -8.07
CA VAL A 38 -7.63 -8.76 -9.50
C VAL A 38 -8.05 -7.54 -10.34
N ALA A 39 -9.10 -6.83 -9.92
CA ALA A 39 -9.65 -5.71 -10.66
C ALA A 39 -8.69 -4.50 -10.75
N ALA A 40 -7.76 -4.38 -9.80
CA ALA A 40 -6.72 -3.36 -9.75
C ALA A 40 -5.49 -3.67 -10.61
N ALA A 41 -5.40 -4.87 -11.20
CA ALA A 41 -4.20 -5.38 -11.87
C ALA A 41 -3.60 -4.38 -12.87
N SER A 42 -4.41 -3.81 -13.78
CA SER A 42 -3.89 -2.87 -14.79
C SER A 42 -3.20 -1.63 -14.20
N VAL A 43 -3.68 -1.13 -13.06
CA VAL A 43 -3.10 0.05 -12.39
C VAL A 43 -1.85 -0.35 -11.62
N MET A 44 -1.92 -1.45 -10.87
CA MET A 44 -0.81 -1.95 -10.06
C MET A 44 0.36 -2.44 -10.91
N GLU A 45 0.08 -3.04 -12.06
CA GLU A 45 1.10 -3.49 -13.01
C GLU A 45 1.80 -2.31 -13.68
N SER A 46 1.07 -1.22 -14.01
CA SER A 46 1.65 0.00 -14.55
C SER A 46 2.66 0.60 -13.56
N LEU A 47 2.24 0.89 -12.33
CA LEU A 47 3.14 1.51 -11.34
C LEU A 47 4.32 0.60 -10.93
N ILE A 48 4.18 -0.72 -11.04
CA ILE A 48 5.30 -1.65 -10.83
C ILE A 48 6.29 -1.54 -11.99
N ALA A 49 5.80 -1.40 -13.22
CA ALA A 49 6.66 -1.22 -14.40
C ALA A 49 7.38 0.12 -14.39
N ASP A 50 6.79 1.16 -13.79
CA ASP A 50 7.42 2.48 -13.60
C ASP A 50 8.44 2.50 -12.45
N GLU A 51 8.67 1.36 -11.80
CA GLU A 51 9.69 1.11 -10.76
C GLU A 51 9.57 1.94 -9.46
N HIS A 52 8.49 2.72 -9.27
CA HIS A 52 8.29 3.51 -8.05
C HIS A 52 8.34 2.71 -6.73
N PRO A 53 7.87 1.44 -6.68
CA PRO A 53 7.97 0.62 -5.48
C PRO A 53 9.41 0.25 -5.02
N THR A 54 10.44 0.76 -5.68
CA THR A 54 11.85 0.63 -5.25
C THR A 54 12.18 1.51 -4.05
N SER A 55 11.70 2.76 -4.05
CA SER A 55 12.06 3.78 -3.06
C SER A 55 10.92 4.03 -2.07
N VAL A 56 9.68 4.03 -2.54
CA VAL A 56 8.48 4.17 -1.71
C VAL A 56 7.72 2.85 -1.70
N PRO A 57 7.35 2.28 -0.54
CA PRO A 57 6.75 0.95 -0.53
C PRO A 57 5.27 0.98 -0.90
N ILE A 58 4.78 -0.13 -1.44
CA ILE A 58 3.36 -0.48 -1.39
C ILE A 58 3.02 -0.82 0.06
N VAL A 59 1.98 -0.21 0.61
CA VAL A 59 1.59 -0.38 2.01
C VAL A 59 0.24 -1.06 2.10
N VAL A 60 0.16 -2.12 2.90
CA VAL A 60 -1.11 -2.78 3.25
C VAL A 60 -1.37 -2.56 4.73
N LYS A 61 -2.51 -1.94 5.03
CA LYS A 61 -3.03 -1.78 6.39
C LYS A 61 -4.32 -2.61 6.49
N GLY A 62 -4.41 -3.49 7.46
CA GLY A 62 -5.56 -4.37 7.62
C GLY A 62 -5.48 -5.12 8.94
N VAL A 63 -5.70 -6.43 8.90
CA VAL A 63 -5.55 -7.27 10.09
C VAL A 63 -4.06 -7.47 10.40
N GLY A 64 -3.67 -7.32 11.66
CA GLY A 64 -2.31 -7.56 12.12
C GLY A 64 -1.36 -6.38 11.89
N SER A 65 -0.08 -6.69 11.69
CA SER A 65 0.96 -5.66 11.51
C SER A 65 0.84 -4.98 10.16
N ARG A 66 1.17 -3.67 10.10
CA ARG A 66 1.28 -2.93 8.84
C ARG A 66 2.36 -3.57 7.98
N LEU A 67 2.00 -3.97 6.77
CA LEU A 67 2.92 -4.56 5.80
C LEU A 67 3.40 -3.47 4.84
N VAL A 68 4.71 -3.42 4.63
CA VAL A 68 5.33 -2.57 3.61
C VAL A 68 6.10 -3.45 2.64
N ILE A 69 5.81 -3.31 1.36
CA ILE A 69 6.33 -4.14 0.28
C ILE A 69 7.15 -3.27 -0.66
N TYR A 70 8.41 -3.63 -0.83
CA TYR A 70 9.30 -3.04 -1.82
C TYR A 70 9.50 -4.00 -2.99
N CYS A 71 9.74 -3.44 -4.17
CA CYS A 71 10.15 -4.20 -5.35
C CYS A 71 11.62 -3.95 -5.64
N LEU A 72 12.36 -5.00 -6.00
CA LEU A 72 13.72 -4.88 -6.54
C LEU A 72 13.67 -4.91 -8.06
N TYR A 73 14.56 -4.16 -8.68
CA TYR A 73 14.63 -3.98 -10.13
C TYR A 73 16.05 -4.20 -10.65
N GLY A 74 16.21 -4.39 -11.96
CA GLY A 74 17.51 -4.50 -12.61
C GLY A 74 18.39 -5.64 -12.08
N GLU A 75 19.63 -5.32 -11.73
CA GLU A 75 20.61 -6.27 -11.20
C GLU A 75 20.19 -6.82 -9.83
N ASP A 76 19.69 -5.96 -8.94
CA ASP A 76 19.20 -6.35 -7.61
C ASP A 76 18.09 -7.40 -7.71
N ALA A 77 17.19 -7.25 -8.68
CA ALA A 77 16.15 -8.24 -8.94
C ALA A 77 16.74 -9.59 -9.34
N MET A 78 17.79 -9.60 -10.16
CA MET A 78 18.41 -10.82 -10.69
C MET A 78 19.15 -11.60 -9.58
N GLU A 79 19.84 -10.89 -8.69
CA GLU A 79 20.58 -11.50 -7.58
C GLU A 79 19.68 -12.00 -6.44
N ALA A 80 18.55 -11.33 -6.20
CA ALA A 80 17.64 -11.67 -5.12
C ALA A 80 16.94 -13.02 -5.33
N ASP A 81 16.64 -13.75 -4.25
CA ASP A 81 15.88 -15.00 -4.35
C ASP A 81 14.42 -14.76 -4.75
N LEU A 82 13.81 -15.74 -5.43
CA LEU A 82 12.39 -15.68 -5.79
C LEU A 82 11.48 -15.96 -4.59
N GLU A 83 11.95 -16.71 -3.60
CA GLU A 83 11.14 -17.03 -2.43
C GLU A 83 10.94 -15.78 -1.56
N VAL A 84 9.66 -15.45 -1.30
CA VAL A 84 9.28 -14.37 -0.40
C VAL A 84 8.80 -14.99 0.90
N GLU A 85 9.40 -14.59 2.02
CA GLU A 85 9.03 -15.08 3.34
C GLU A 85 7.53 -14.85 3.59
N LYS A 86 6.80 -15.94 3.83
CA LYS A 86 5.35 -15.90 4.04
C LYS A 86 4.99 -15.08 5.28
N LEU A 87 3.76 -14.59 5.31
CA LEU A 87 3.21 -13.93 6.49
C LEU A 87 2.62 -14.99 7.44
N THR A 88 2.74 -14.74 8.74
CA THR A 88 2.11 -15.58 9.77
C THR A 88 0.65 -15.17 10.04
N TRP A 89 0.16 -14.15 9.35
CA TRP A 89 -1.21 -13.64 9.41
C TRP A 89 -1.72 -13.28 8.01
N ASN A 90 -3.04 -13.13 7.86
CA ASN A 90 -3.64 -12.64 6.62
C ASN A 90 -4.04 -11.16 6.74
N PRO A 91 -3.32 -10.22 6.08
CA PRO A 91 -3.65 -8.79 6.13
C PRO A 91 -5.05 -8.46 5.58
N THR A 92 -5.56 -9.25 4.64
CA THR A 92 -6.78 -8.97 3.89
C THR A 92 -8.02 -9.70 4.44
N ALA A 93 -7.92 -10.35 5.60
CA ALA A 93 -9.04 -11.04 6.24
C ALA A 93 -10.15 -10.13 6.82
N GLY A 94 -9.87 -8.82 6.96
CA GLY A 94 -10.78 -7.86 7.60
C GLY A 94 -10.89 -6.55 6.84
N ASN A 95 -11.12 -5.45 7.55
CA ASN A 95 -11.16 -4.13 6.92
C ASN A 95 -9.75 -3.68 6.53
N TRP A 96 -9.37 -3.94 5.29
CA TRP A 96 -8.05 -3.61 4.75
C TRP A 96 -8.12 -2.46 3.74
N VAL A 97 -7.01 -1.73 3.66
CA VAL A 97 -6.72 -0.69 2.66
C VAL A 97 -5.29 -0.86 2.16
N MET A 98 -5.06 -0.53 0.89
CA MET A 98 -3.74 -0.58 0.28
C MET A 98 -3.40 0.77 -0.36
N THR A 99 -2.17 1.23 -0.17
CA THR A 99 -1.66 2.42 -0.84
C THR A 99 -0.40 2.10 -1.64
N ALA A 100 -0.29 2.64 -2.85
CA ALA A 100 0.89 2.45 -3.70
C ALA A 100 1.42 3.78 -4.24
N PRO A 101 2.75 3.91 -4.46
CA PRO A 101 3.33 5.11 -5.03
C PRO A 101 3.17 5.13 -6.56
N THR A 102 3.10 6.34 -7.11
CA THR A 102 3.16 6.62 -8.55
C THR A 102 3.65 8.05 -8.76
N ASP A 103 3.94 8.43 -10.00
CA ASP A 103 4.22 9.82 -10.35
C ASP A 103 2.97 10.71 -10.21
N VAL A 104 3.19 11.98 -9.86
CA VAL A 104 2.12 12.96 -9.64
C VAL A 104 1.14 13.08 -10.82
N ASP A 105 1.64 12.93 -12.04
CA ASP A 105 0.83 13.02 -13.27
C ASP A 105 -0.15 11.85 -13.41
N ASP A 106 0.16 10.70 -12.80
CA ASP A 106 -0.61 9.48 -12.91
C ASP A 106 -1.61 9.27 -11.77
N VAL A 107 -1.38 9.94 -10.62
CA VAL A 107 -2.24 9.83 -9.42
C VAL A 107 -3.72 9.98 -9.75
N LYS A 108 -4.08 10.94 -10.59
CA LYS A 108 -5.49 11.25 -10.88
C LYS A 108 -6.18 10.12 -11.64
N TRP A 109 -5.64 9.71 -12.78
CA TRP A 109 -6.33 8.72 -13.63
C TRP A 109 -6.32 7.33 -13.00
N MET A 110 -5.24 6.99 -12.29
CA MET A 110 -5.15 5.74 -11.56
C MET A 110 -6.20 5.69 -10.45
N ASN A 111 -6.31 6.71 -9.60
CA ASN A 111 -7.35 6.76 -8.57
C ASN A 111 -8.77 6.81 -9.16
N ASP A 112 -9.02 7.52 -10.26
CA ASP A 112 -10.33 7.54 -10.94
C ASP A 112 -10.71 6.15 -11.47
N THR A 113 -9.73 5.36 -11.89
CA THR A 113 -9.91 3.97 -12.35
C THR A 113 -10.15 3.03 -11.18
N LEU A 114 -9.36 3.17 -10.12
CA LEU A 114 -9.50 2.38 -8.89
C LEU A 114 -10.83 2.65 -8.20
N ALA A 115 -11.30 3.90 -8.13
CA ALA A 115 -12.58 4.25 -7.51
C ALA A 115 -13.78 3.50 -8.12
N LYS A 116 -13.72 3.15 -9.41
CA LYS A 116 -14.78 2.42 -10.13
C LYS A 116 -14.74 0.91 -9.93
N ARG A 117 -13.57 0.35 -9.60
CA ARG A 117 -13.31 -1.10 -9.62
C ARG A 117 -12.93 -1.67 -8.26
N CYS A 118 -12.27 -0.86 -7.44
CA CYS A 118 -11.58 -1.25 -6.22
C CYS A 118 -11.33 -0.04 -5.30
N SER A 119 -12.33 0.33 -4.49
CA SER A 119 -12.26 1.48 -3.59
C SER A 119 -11.30 1.33 -2.39
N ARG A 120 -10.82 0.12 -2.11
CA ARG A 120 -9.86 -0.15 -1.02
C ARG A 120 -8.42 0.20 -1.36
N ILE A 121 -8.13 0.47 -2.63
CA ILE A 121 -6.78 0.71 -3.13
C ILE A 121 -6.71 2.16 -3.59
N THR A 122 -5.69 2.88 -3.12
CA THR A 122 -5.43 4.26 -3.55
C THR A 122 -3.98 4.41 -3.96
N VAL A 123 -3.72 5.28 -4.92
CA VAL A 123 -2.34 5.66 -5.28
C VAL A 123 -2.02 7.07 -4.79
N HIS A 124 -0.75 7.32 -4.52
CA HIS A 124 -0.25 8.61 -4.06
C HIS A 124 1.06 8.95 -4.76
N ASP A 125 1.39 10.23 -4.81
CA ASP A 125 2.65 10.71 -5.37
C ASP A 125 3.83 10.15 -4.56
N VAL A 126 4.86 9.68 -5.26
CA VAL A 126 6.13 9.21 -4.69
C VAL A 126 6.83 10.29 -3.83
N ASN A 127 6.62 11.56 -4.17
CA ASN A 127 7.19 12.69 -3.43
C ASN A 127 6.26 13.24 -2.35
N ALA A 128 5.03 12.71 -2.23
CA ALA A 128 4.13 13.13 -1.18
C ALA A 128 4.78 12.81 0.17
N THR A 129 4.81 13.81 1.06
CA THR A 129 5.13 13.57 2.46
C THR A 129 4.04 12.65 3.01
N VAL A 130 4.37 11.37 3.16
CA VAL A 130 3.55 10.43 3.91
C VAL A 130 3.61 10.93 5.35
N ASP A 131 2.67 11.81 5.72
CA ASP A 131 2.44 12.12 7.12
C ASP A 131 2.25 10.77 7.82
N GLU A 132 3.21 10.42 8.66
CA GLU A 132 3.07 9.32 9.62
C GLU A 132 2.06 9.76 10.69
N ALA A 133 0.83 10.06 10.26
CA ALA A 133 -0.32 10.19 11.14
C ALA A 133 -0.75 8.79 11.56
N ASP A 134 0.07 8.17 12.41
CA ASP A 134 -0.37 7.30 13.49
C ASP A 134 0.81 6.92 14.41
N GLU A 135 1.35 7.91 15.12
CA GLU A 135 1.60 7.83 16.57
C GLU A 135 1.35 9.23 17.15
N ASN A 136 0.22 9.40 17.84
CA ASN A 136 -0.19 10.62 18.58
C ASN A 136 -0.95 11.71 17.80
N SER A 137 -2.16 11.41 17.33
CA SER A 137 -3.19 12.45 17.12
C SER A 137 -4.45 12.08 17.88
N THR A 138 -4.41 12.39 19.18
CA THR A 138 -5.59 12.65 20.01
C THR A 138 -6.61 13.44 19.20
N ALA A 139 -7.84 12.95 19.20
CA ALA A 139 -9.01 13.62 18.66
C ALA A 139 -8.94 15.15 18.91
N THR A 140 -8.92 15.93 17.83
CA THR A 140 -9.25 17.35 17.89
C THR A 140 -10.73 17.46 18.25
N ALA A 141 -11.00 17.33 19.54
CA ALA A 141 -12.25 17.75 20.13
C ALA A 141 -12.43 19.24 19.82
N LYS A 142 -13.62 19.56 19.30
CA LYS A 142 -14.18 20.89 19.09
C LYS A 142 -13.62 21.91 20.09
N SER A 143 -13.15 23.05 19.59
CA SER A 143 -12.72 24.18 20.43
C SER A 143 -13.86 24.57 21.37
N LEU A 144 -13.77 24.16 22.62
CA LEU A 144 -14.61 24.70 23.67
C LEU A 144 -14.01 26.06 24.04
N THR A 145 -14.68 27.13 23.64
CA THR A 145 -14.38 28.50 24.11
C THR A 145 -14.65 28.57 25.61
N VAL A 146 -13.59 28.58 26.43
CA VAL A 146 -13.71 28.87 27.86
C VAL A 146 -13.62 30.38 28.06
N ASN A 147 -14.75 30.98 28.41
CA ASN A 147 -14.91 32.38 28.75
C ASN A 147 -14.60 32.56 30.25
N TRP A 148 -13.45 33.18 30.58
CA TRP A 148 -13.05 33.44 31.97
C TRP A 148 -13.58 34.79 32.48
N GLY A 149 -14.90 34.93 32.51
CA GLY A 149 -15.55 36.08 33.15
C GLY A 149 -15.55 35.97 34.68
N ALA A 150 -14.76 36.82 35.35
CA ALA A 150 -14.98 37.40 36.70
C ALA A 150 -13.77 38.33 36.97
N ILE A 151 -13.82 39.67 36.92
CA ILE A 151 -14.44 40.63 37.87
C ILE A 151 -14.65 40.08 39.28
N GLU A 152 -13.71 40.39 40.19
CA GLU A 152 -13.84 41.42 41.24
C GLU A 152 -12.45 41.98 41.61
#